data_AF-A0AA96SAM1-F1
#
_entry.id   AF-A0AA96SAM1-F1
#
_cell.length_a   1.000
_cell.length_b   1.000
_cell.length_c   1.000
_cell.angle_alpha   90.00
_cell.angle_beta   90.00
_cell.angle_gamma   90.00
#
_symmetry.space_group_name_H-M   'P 1'
#
loop_
_entity.id
_entity.type
_entity.pdbx_description
1 polymer ?
#
loop_
_entity_poly.entity_id
_entity_poly.type
_entity_poly.pdbx_seq_one_letter_code
_entity_poly.pdbx_strand_id
1 'polypeptide(L)' 'MLKRFVFVVPVMVIVFSIATWMLNKDYTMIARDTRLLISAGAALFSGMISFCLLKGDAEELAAAHRDRQNRRKK' A
#
# COMPACT_ATOMS: atom_id res chain seq x y z
N MET A 1 14.06 -1.39 5.72
CA MET A 1 13.46 -0.71 4.57
C MET A 1 12.83 -1.69 3.57
N LEU A 2 13.54 -2.70 3.04
CA LEU A 2 13.04 -3.59 1.97
C LEU A 2 11.77 -4.40 2.30
N LYS A 3 11.59 -4.84 3.56
CA LYS A 3 10.41 -5.60 4.00
C LYS A 3 9.09 -4.83 3.86
N ARG A 4 9.12 -3.50 3.93
CA ARG A 4 7.92 -2.66 3.78
C ARG A 4 7.46 -2.63 2.33
N PHE A 5 8.39 -2.54 1.38
CA PHE A 5 8.08 -2.53 -0.05
C PHE A 5 7.50 -3.86 -0.54
N VAL A 6 7.93 -4.99 0.02
CA VAL A 6 7.40 -6.33 -0.29
C VAL A 6 5.89 -6.43 0.00
N PHE A 7 5.36 -5.67 0.96
CA PHE A 7 3.93 -5.63 1.26
C PHE A 7 3.18 -4.58 0.43
N VAL A 8 3.79 -3.42 0.19
CA VAL A 8 3.16 -2.31 -0.54
C VAL A 8 2.98 -2.62 -2.04
N VAL A 9 3.96 -3.27 -2.66
CA VAL A 9 3.93 -3.61 -4.10
C VAL A 9 2.71 -4.47 -4.48
N PRO A 10 2.41 -5.60 -3.82
CA PRO A 10 1.24 -6.39 -4.17
C PRO A 10 -0.07 -5.64 -3.93
N VAL A 11 -0.16 -4.79 -2.89
CA VAL A 11 -1.34 -3.94 -2.66
C VAL A 11 -1.57 -2.97 -3.83
N MET A 12 -0.51 -2.31 -4.31
CA MET A 12 -0.63 -1.42 -5.48
C MET A 12 -1.09 -2.15 -6.74
N VAL A 13 -0.57 -3.36 -6.99
CA VAL A 13 -0.95 -4.17 -8.17
C VAL A 13 -2.42 -4.61 -8.10
N ILE A 14 -2.89 -5.03 -6.92
CA ILE A 14 -4.30 -5.42 -6.71
C ILE A 14 -5.21 -4.22 -6.95
N VAL A 15 -4.92 -3.07 -6.34
CA VAL A 15 -5.74 -1.87 -6.47
C VAL A 15 -5.76 -1.36 -7.91
N PHE A 16 -4.61 -1.34 -8.60
CA PHE A 16 -4.55 -0.94 -9.99
C PHE A 16 -5.39 -1.87 -10.90
N SER A 17 -5.34 -3.18 -10.65
CA SER A 17 -6.11 -4.17 -11.41
C SER A 17 -7.61 -3.98 -11.19
N ILE A 18 -8.05 -3.81 -9.94
CA ILE A 18 -9.47 -3.59 -9.61
C ILE A 18 -9.96 -2.27 -10.20
N ALA A 19 -9.21 -1.18 -10.04
CA ALA A 19 -9.57 0.12 -10.57
C ALA A 19 -9.71 0.07 -12.10
N THR A 20 -8.74 -0.56 -12.78
CA THR A 20 -8.78 -0.73 -14.24
C THR A 20 -9.98 -1.58 -14.66
N TRP A 21 -10.27 -2.65 -13.94
CA TRP A 21 -11.38 -3.54 -14.26
C TRP A 21 -12.73 -2.85 -14.09
N MET A 22 -12.92 -2.12 -12.99
CA MET A 22 -14.13 -1.35 -12.70
C MET A 22 -14.34 -0.21 -13.71
N LEU A 23 -13.28 0.53 -14.05
CA LEU A 23 -13.33 1.60 -15.05
C LEU A 23 -13.56 1.07 -16.47
N ASN A 24 -13.09 -0.13 -16.78
CA ASN A 24 -13.35 -0.75 -18.07
C ASN A 24 -14.77 -1.31 -18.17
N LYS A 25 -15.38 -1.73 -17.06
CA LYS A 25 -16.72 -2.31 -17.05
C LYS A 25 -17.82 -1.26 -16.98
N ASP A 26 -17.74 -0.34 -16.03
CA ASP A 26 -18.85 0.57 -15.71
C ASP A 26 -18.69 1.97 -16.31
N TYR A 27 -17.47 2.33 -16.73
CA TYR A 27 -17.14 3.69 -17.17
C TYR A 27 -16.59 3.74 -18.59
N THR A 28 -17.10 2.88 -19.48
CA THR A 28 -16.70 2.81 -20.91
C THR A 28 -16.86 4.11 -21.69
N MET A 29 -17.65 5.04 -21.17
CA MET A 29 -17.86 6.39 -21.71
C MET A 29 -16.69 7.35 -21.45
N ILE A 30 -15.87 7.10 -20.42
CA ILE A 30 -14.78 8.01 -20.02
C ILE A 30 -13.55 7.77 -20.90
N ALA A 31 -12.86 8.83 -21.35
CA ALA A 31 -11.64 8.70 -22.15
C ALA A 31 -10.57 7.83 -21.45
N ARG A 32 -9.80 7.06 -22.25
CA ARG A 32 -8.77 6.15 -21.73
C ARG A 32 -7.76 6.86 -20.82
N ASP A 33 -7.34 8.07 -21.18
CA ASP A 33 -6.36 8.83 -20.42
C ASP A 33 -6.86 9.16 -19.00
N THR A 34 -8.12 9.59 -18.88
CA THR A 34 -8.74 9.89 -17.58
C THR A 34 -8.85 8.64 -16.71
N ARG A 35 -9.15 7.48 -17.31
CA ARG A 35 -9.19 6.20 -16.58
C ARG A 35 -7.82 5.78 -16.07
N LEU A 36 -6.78 6.06 -16.85
CA LEU A 36 -5.40 5.78 -16.49
C LEU A 36 -4.95 6.69 -15.34
N LEU A 37 -5.34 7.97 -15.37
CA LEU A 37 -5.12 8.91 -14.27
C LEU A 37 -5.83 8.50 -12.97
N ILE A 38 -7.08 8.04 -13.05
CA ILE A 38 -7.84 7.57 -11.88
C ILE A 38 -7.23 6.30 -11.29
N SER A 39 -6.92 5.30 -12.14
CA SER A 39 -6.29 4.06 -11.68
C SER A 39 -4.89 4.28 -11.10
N ALA A 40 -4.10 5.17 -11.70
CA ALA A 40 -2.80 5.59 -11.17
C ALA A 40 -2.96 6.33 -9.83
N GLY A 41 -3.92 7.25 -9.72
CA GLY A 41 -4.24 7.96 -8.48
C GLY A 41 -4.71 7.02 -7.37
N ALA A 42 -5.56 6.06 -7.68
CA ALA A 42 -6.04 5.04 -6.72
C ALA A 42 -4.90 4.15 -6.22
N ALA A 43 -4.02 3.69 -7.12
CA ALA A 43 -2.86 2.88 -6.75
C ALA A 43 -1.87 3.68 -5.88
N LEU A 44 -1.57 4.93 -6.24
CA LEU A 44 -0.72 5.83 -5.46
C LEU A 44 -1.31 6.12 -4.07
N PHE A 45 -2.60 6.43 -4.01
CA PHE A 45 -3.31 6.70 -2.75
C PHE A 45 -3.29 5.47 -1.82
N SER A 46 -3.55 4.29 -2.37
CA SER A 46 -3.46 3.03 -1.61
C SER A 46 -2.04 2.76 -1.11
N GLY A 47 -1.03 2.95 -1.97
CA GLY A 47 0.38 2.83 -1.59
C GLY A 47 0.78 3.82 -0.50
N MET A 48 0.27 5.05 -0.55
CA MET A 48 0.53 6.09 0.45
C MET A 48 -0.10 5.75 1.81
N ILE A 49 -1.34 5.27 1.84
CA ILE A 49 -1.98 4.80 3.08
C ILE A 49 -1.21 3.62 3.66
N SER A 50 -0.86 2.64 2.82
CA SER A 50 -0.11 1.46 3.25
C SER A 50 1.25 1.85 3.83
N PHE A 51 1.96 2.81 3.21
CA PHE A 51 3.21 3.34 3.73
C PHE A 51 3.06 4.04 5.09
N CYS A 52 2.00 4.84 5.25
CA CYS A 52 1.73 5.55 6.50
C CYS A 52 1.41 4.56 7.64
N LEU A 53 0.56 3.57 7.36
CA LEU A 53 0.16 2.53 8.32
C LEU A 53 1.38 1.68 8.75
N LEU A 54 2.18 1.19 7.79
CA LEU A 54 3.39 0.43 8.07
C LEU A 54 4.47 1.24 8.81
N LYS A 55 4.43 2.57 8.70
CA LYS A 55 5.33 3.44 9.46
C LYS A 55 5.01 3.34 10.95
N GLY A 56 3.73 3.47 11.32
CA GLY A 56 3.25 3.27 12.69
C GLY A 56 3.52 1.87 13.22
N ASP A 57 3.15 0.83 12.46
CA ASP A 57 3.30 -0.56 12.90
C ASP A 57 4.77 -0.96 13.13
N ALA A 58 5.69 -0.49 12.30
CA ALA A 58 7.09 -0.86 12.50
C ALA A 58 7.84 0.00 13.53
N GLU A 59 7.31 1.15 13.95
CA GLU A 59 7.78 1.82 15.17
C GLU A 59 7.33 1.05 16.42
N GLU A 60 6.07 0.59 16.45
CA GLU A 60 5.54 -0.24 17.54
C GLU A 60 6.24 -1.61 17.61
N LEU A 61 6.44 -2.27 16.47
CA LEU A 61 7.15 -3.54 16.40
C LEU A 61 8.63 -3.38 16.79
N ALA A 62 9.29 -2.28 16.42
CA ALA A 62 10.66 -1.99 16.83
C ALA A 62 10.76 -1.76 18.35
N ALA A 63 9.80 -1.03 18.95
CA ALA A 63 9.72 -0.84 20.39
C ALA A 63 9.49 -2.17 21.13
N ALA A 64 8.54 -3.00 20.67
CA ALA A 64 8.26 -4.32 21.23
C ALA A 64 9.45 -5.29 21.09
N HIS A 65 10.21 -5.21 20.00
CA HIS A 65 11.40 -6.05 19.83
C HIS A 65 12.56 -5.60 20.72
N ARG A 66 12.70 -4.28 20.95
CA ARG A 66 13.67 -3.72 21.91
C ARG A 66 13.38 -4.19 23.33
N ASP A 67 12.12 -4.19 23.75
CA ASP A 67 11.70 -4.61 25.09
C ASP A 67 12.02 -6.11 25.34
N ARG A 68 11.72 -6.98 24.37
CA ARG A 68 12.09 -8.41 24.43
C ARG A 68 13.59 -8.64 24.48
N GLN A 69 14.38 -7.84 23.76
CA GLN A 69 15.84 -7.97 23.79
C GLN A 69 16.41 -7.54 25.16
N ASN A 70 15.81 -6.53 25.79
CA ASN A 70 16.24 -6.05 27.11
C ASN A 70 15.88 -7.04 28.24
N ARG A 71 14.72 -7.70 28.17
CA ARG A 71 14.35 -8.79 29.08
C ARG A 71 15.25 -10.03 28.99
N ARG A 72 15.85 -10.29 27.83
CA ARG A 72 16.78 -11.43 27.65
C ARG A 72 18.20 -11.17 28.15
N LYS A 73 18.55 -9.90 28.41
CA LYS A 73 19.87 -9.50 28.92
C LYS A 73 19.89 -9.31 30.45
N LYS A 74 18.76 -9.52 31.12
CA LYS A 74 18.59 -9.45 32.57
C LYS A 74 18.40 -10.84 33.12
#